data_AF-A0A8C0GNF2-F1
#
_entry.id   AF-A0A8C0GNF2-F1
#
_cell.length_a   1.000
_cell.length_b   1.000
_cell.length_c   1.000
_cell.angle_alpha   90.00
_cell.angle_beta   90.00
_cell.angle_gamma   90.00
#
_symmetry.space_group_name_H-M   'P 1'
#
loop_
_entity.id
_entity.type
_entity.pdbx_description
1 polymer ?
#
loop_
_entity_poly.entity_id
_entity_poly.type
_entity_poly.pdbx_seq_one_letter_code
_entity_poly.pdbx_strand_id
1 'polypeptide(L)'
;AGSWALVSFMRLLWTLLTLWLLAAEDLSAHRARTRRELAPGLHERGIRDAGGSYCERNDACCAGRDDACTVPYLDTICYCDLFCNRTVSDCCPDFWEYCLGIPPPVAVHKGCDRGGQNYPTGTTYRENCNLCTCSGNGKWDCEQHACLIDGEMIDAVNRGNYGWRAANYSHFWGMTLDEGIRYRLGTIKPPPVVMHMNELWGTELQRVKISKEPKSIRSPKPLTSKET
;
A
#
# COMPACT_ATOMS: atom_id res chain seq x y z
N ALA A 1 35.37 -16.55 -73.94
CA ALA A 1 35.49 -15.30 -73.16
C ALA A 1 34.33 -15.12 -72.15
N GLY A 2 33.95 -16.17 -71.39
CA GLY A 2 32.73 -16.16 -70.54
C GLY A 2 32.97 -16.30 -69.03
N SER A 3 34.06 -16.94 -68.58
CA SER A 3 34.25 -17.21 -67.14
C SER A 3 34.76 -16.01 -66.32
N TRP A 4 35.47 -15.07 -66.93
CA TRP A 4 36.04 -13.92 -66.21
C TRP A 4 34.97 -12.86 -65.86
N ALA A 5 33.94 -12.73 -66.69
CA ALA A 5 32.83 -11.81 -66.45
C ALA A 5 31.96 -12.26 -65.26
N LEU A 6 31.67 -13.56 -65.15
CA LEU A 6 30.88 -14.13 -64.04
C LEU A 6 31.58 -14.01 -62.69
N VAL A 7 32.89 -14.26 -62.65
CA VAL A 7 33.68 -14.12 -61.41
C VAL A 7 33.79 -12.66 -60.99
N SER A 8 33.89 -11.74 -61.94
CA SER A 8 33.91 -10.29 -61.67
C SER A 8 32.56 -9.79 -61.15
N PHE A 9 31.45 -10.27 -61.73
CA PHE A 9 30.10 -9.95 -61.24
C PHE A 9 29.82 -10.49 -59.84
N MET A 10 30.22 -11.73 -59.55
CA MET A 10 30.06 -12.31 -58.20
C MET A 10 30.89 -11.55 -57.16
N ARG A 11 32.11 -11.11 -57.50
CA ARG A 11 32.92 -10.27 -56.60
C ARG A 11 32.28 -8.91 -56.36
N LEU A 12 31.71 -8.27 -57.39
CA LEU A 12 31.04 -6.98 -57.26
C LEU A 12 29.79 -7.07 -56.36
N LEU A 13 28.99 -8.12 -56.55
CA LEU A 13 27.81 -8.41 -55.72
C LEU A 13 28.20 -8.65 -54.26
N TRP A 14 29.28 -9.38 -54.03
CA TRP A 14 29.76 -9.64 -52.66
C TRP A 14 30.29 -8.38 -52.01
N THR A 15 31.02 -7.52 -52.74
CA THR A 15 31.48 -6.22 -52.22
C THR A 15 30.32 -5.26 -51.95
N LEU A 16 29.27 -5.27 -52.76
CA LEU A 16 28.09 -4.44 -52.52
C LEU A 16 27.28 -4.94 -51.33
N LEU A 17 27.17 -6.26 -51.15
CA LEU A 17 26.50 -6.87 -50.00
C LEU A 17 27.26 -6.59 -48.69
N THR A 18 28.60 -6.66 -48.70
CA THR A 18 29.40 -6.33 -47.51
C THR A 18 29.37 -4.84 -47.19
N LEU A 19 29.36 -3.96 -48.20
CA LEU A 19 29.21 -2.53 -48.00
C LEU A 19 27.82 -2.17 -47.45
N TRP A 20 26.76 -2.89 -47.88
CA TRP A 20 25.41 -2.72 -47.37
C TRP A 20 25.26 -3.22 -45.92
N LEU A 21 25.90 -4.35 -45.58
CA LEU A 21 25.95 -4.87 -44.21
C LEU A 21 26.72 -3.93 -43.26
N LEU A 22 27.82 -3.32 -43.71
CA LEU A 22 28.56 -2.33 -42.92
C LEU A 22 27.78 -1.02 -42.74
N ALA A 23 27.01 -0.58 -43.75
CA ALA A 23 26.18 0.62 -43.65
C ALA A 23 24.92 0.44 -42.77
N ALA A 24 24.51 -0.80 -42.48
CA ALA A 24 23.35 -1.09 -41.65
C ALA A 24 23.61 -0.90 -40.14
N GLU A 25 24.87 -0.87 -39.69
CA GLU A 25 25.21 -0.72 -38.28
C GLU A 25 25.22 0.76 -37.81
N ASP A 26 25.37 1.72 -38.73
CA ASP A 26 25.50 3.15 -38.35
C ASP A 26 24.17 3.91 -38.25
N LEU A 27 23.03 3.33 -38.65
CA LEU A 27 21.72 3.99 -38.57
C LEU A 27 20.91 3.66 -37.29
N SER A 28 21.53 3.06 -36.28
CA SER A 28 20.91 2.89 -34.95
C SER A 28 21.51 3.80 -33.87
N ALA A 29 22.49 4.65 -34.21
CA ALA A 29 23.25 5.39 -33.22
C ALA A 29 22.70 6.77 -32.83
N HIS A 30 21.51 7.22 -33.24
CA HIS A 30 20.94 8.50 -32.77
C HIS A 30 19.48 8.41 -32.32
N ARG A 31 19.15 7.37 -31.52
CA ARG A 31 18.01 7.49 -30.61
C ARG A 31 18.40 8.45 -29.50
N ALA A 32 17.93 9.69 -29.62
CA ALA A 32 18.02 10.68 -28.56
C ALA A 32 17.70 10.01 -27.22
N ARG A 33 18.70 9.92 -26.33
CA ARG A 33 18.50 9.54 -24.94
C ARG A 33 17.62 10.62 -24.35
N THR A 34 16.31 10.40 -24.37
CA THR A 34 15.40 11.10 -23.46
C THR A 34 15.99 10.93 -22.07
N ARG A 35 16.36 12.06 -21.47
CA ARG A 35 16.75 12.20 -20.07
C ARG A 35 15.86 11.26 -19.26
N ARG A 36 16.40 10.13 -18.81
CA ARG A 36 15.72 9.33 -17.79
C ARG A 36 15.55 10.30 -16.64
N GLU A 37 14.31 10.64 -16.30
CA GLU A 37 14.03 11.14 -14.97
C GLU A 37 14.63 10.09 -14.04
N LEU A 38 15.72 10.46 -13.36
CA LEU A 38 16.25 9.68 -12.27
C LEU A 38 15.04 9.45 -11.36
N ALA A 39 14.74 8.19 -11.09
CA ALA A 39 13.75 7.84 -10.09
C ALA A 39 14.02 8.71 -8.84
N PRO A 40 12.97 9.16 -8.13
CA PRO A 40 13.15 9.90 -6.87
C PRO A 40 14.19 9.17 -6.04
N GLY A 41 15.15 9.91 -5.48
CA GLY A 41 16.35 9.35 -4.86
C GLY A 41 16.02 8.14 -4.00
N LEU A 42 16.85 7.11 -4.10
CA LEU A 42 16.72 5.84 -3.37
C LEU A 42 16.47 6.03 -1.86
N HIS A 43 16.80 7.22 -1.34
CA HIS A 43 16.62 7.67 0.02
C HIS A 43 15.17 7.87 0.48
N GLU A 44 14.19 8.06 -0.42
CA GLU A 44 12.81 8.37 0.00
C GLU A 44 12.08 7.16 0.61
N ARG A 45 12.65 5.95 0.48
CA ARG A 45 12.09 4.69 1.01
C ARG A 45 12.99 3.95 2.01
N GLY A 46 14.10 4.55 2.43
CA GLY A 46 15.01 3.94 3.40
C GLY A 46 15.76 2.71 2.89
N ILE A 47 16.70 2.24 3.72
CA ILE A 47 17.54 1.06 3.48
C ILE A 47 16.65 -0.19 3.39
N ARG A 48 16.71 -0.92 2.27
CA ARG A 48 15.77 -2.02 1.96
C ARG A 48 16.13 -3.37 2.61
N ASP A 49 17.33 -3.47 3.18
CA ASP A 49 17.99 -4.71 3.56
C ASP A 49 19.13 -4.43 4.57
N ALA A 50 18.76 -3.87 5.72
CA ALA A 50 19.70 -3.47 6.76
C ALA A 50 20.62 -4.61 7.28
N GLY A 51 20.30 -5.88 7.00
CA GLY A 51 21.10 -7.04 7.41
C GLY A 51 21.96 -7.65 6.29
N GLY A 52 22.11 -7.01 5.14
CA GLY A 52 23.00 -7.49 4.08
C GLY A 52 24.48 -7.16 4.35
N SER A 53 25.39 -8.07 3.96
CA SER A 53 26.84 -7.85 4.03
C SER A 53 27.38 -7.29 2.71
N TYR A 54 27.64 -5.99 2.69
CA TYR A 54 28.07 -5.22 1.52
C TYR A 54 29.53 -4.82 1.66
N CYS A 55 29.84 -3.98 2.64
CA CYS A 55 31.22 -3.62 2.98
C CYS A 55 31.98 -4.82 3.54
N GLU A 56 31.30 -5.70 4.29
CA GLU A 56 31.92 -6.91 4.84
C GLU A 56 32.40 -7.88 3.77
N ARG A 57 31.65 -8.04 2.67
CA ARG A 57 31.88 -9.11 1.70
C ARG A 57 33.29 -9.08 1.08
N ASN A 58 33.86 -7.89 0.93
CA ASN A 58 35.16 -7.69 0.29
C ASN A 58 36.13 -6.89 1.18
N ASP A 59 35.84 -6.74 2.48
CA ASP A 59 36.59 -5.85 3.39
C ASP A 59 36.79 -4.45 2.78
N ALA A 60 35.70 -3.89 2.24
CA ALA A 60 35.74 -2.71 1.37
C ALA A 60 35.78 -1.38 2.15
N CYS A 61 36.39 -1.37 3.35
CA CYS A 61 36.44 -0.18 4.21
C CYS A 61 37.60 0.74 3.80
N CYS A 62 37.29 1.88 3.19
CA CYS A 62 38.30 2.82 2.70
C CYS A 62 38.62 3.93 3.71
N ALA A 63 39.91 4.20 3.96
CA ALA A 63 40.41 5.11 5.00
C ALA A 63 40.12 6.63 4.77
N GLY A 64 39.43 6.99 3.69
CA GLY A 64 39.10 8.37 3.32
C GLY A 64 37.88 8.42 2.40
N ARG A 65 37.61 9.59 1.80
CA ARG A 65 36.63 9.68 0.71
C ARG A 65 37.24 9.08 -0.55
N ASP A 66 36.55 8.11 -1.14
CA ASP A 66 36.97 7.46 -2.37
C ASP A 66 35.72 7.10 -3.19
N ASP A 67 35.50 7.85 -4.27
CA ASP A 67 34.34 7.65 -5.14
C ASP A 67 34.41 6.29 -5.89
N ALA A 68 35.55 5.60 -5.89
CA ALA A 68 35.68 4.24 -6.41
C ALA A 68 35.36 3.17 -5.37
N CYS A 69 35.28 3.54 -4.08
CA CYS A 69 34.99 2.64 -2.95
C CYS A 69 33.49 2.31 -2.88
N THR A 70 33.05 1.54 -3.87
CA THR A 70 31.65 1.25 -4.14
C THR A 70 31.41 -0.25 -4.23
N VAL A 71 30.22 -0.66 -3.83
CA VAL A 71 29.76 -2.05 -3.97
C VAL A 71 28.36 -2.09 -4.60
N PRO A 72 28.00 -3.18 -5.30
CA PRO A 72 26.67 -3.33 -5.87
C PRO A 72 25.59 -3.37 -4.80
N TYR A 73 24.54 -2.56 -4.98
CA TYR A 73 23.40 -2.47 -4.08
C TYR A 73 22.10 -2.38 -4.87
N LEU A 74 21.37 -3.49 -4.94
CA LEU A 74 20.20 -3.66 -5.81
C LEU A 74 20.54 -3.28 -7.28
N ASP A 75 19.80 -2.35 -7.88
CA ASP A 75 20.03 -1.83 -9.24
C ASP A 75 20.96 -0.61 -9.26
N THR A 76 21.69 -0.36 -8.16
CA THR A 76 22.55 0.82 -7.95
C THR A 76 23.87 0.43 -7.27
N ILE A 77 24.64 1.43 -6.84
CA ILE A 77 25.86 1.26 -6.04
C ILE A 77 25.71 1.99 -4.70
N CYS A 78 26.38 1.49 -3.67
CA CYS A 78 26.53 2.18 -2.39
C CYS A 78 28.03 2.32 -2.03
N TYR A 79 28.35 3.25 -1.12
CA TYR A 79 29.72 3.54 -0.69
C TYR A 79 30.06 2.94 0.68
N CYS A 80 31.31 2.49 0.82
CA CYS A 80 31.89 1.94 2.06
C CYS A 80 33.03 2.79 2.63
N ASP A 81 33.13 4.04 2.18
CA ASP A 81 34.23 4.92 2.48
C ASP A 81 33.99 5.72 3.78
N LEU A 82 35.06 6.29 4.36
CA LEU A 82 34.96 7.02 5.62
C LEU A 82 34.14 8.32 5.55
N PHE A 83 33.74 8.76 4.35
CA PHE A 83 32.84 9.89 4.17
C PHE A 83 31.45 9.62 4.75
N CYS A 84 31.03 8.34 4.78
CA CYS A 84 29.80 7.88 5.41
C CYS A 84 29.68 8.17 6.92
N ASN A 85 30.79 8.47 7.59
CA ASN A 85 30.74 8.93 8.98
C ASN A 85 30.12 10.35 9.13
N ARG A 86 30.08 11.13 8.04
CA ARG A 86 29.58 12.53 8.04
C ARG A 86 28.23 12.67 7.32
N THR A 87 27.95 11.80 6.36
CA THR A 87 26.74 11.84 5.52
C THR A 87 26.05 10.48 5.51
N VAL A 88 24.72 10.47 5.58
CA VAL A 88 23.93 9.23 5.58
C VAL A 88 23.51 8.79 4.16
N SER A 89 23.52 9.71 3.19
CA SER A 89 23.09 9.45 1.81
C SER A 89 24.13 8.64 1.03
N ASP A 90 23.68 7.60 0.34
CA ASP A 90 24.43 6.68 -0.56
C ASP A 90 25.40 5.69 0.14
N CYS A 91 25.39 5.64 1.46
CA CYS A 91 26.19 4.69 2.24
C CYS A 91 25.59 3.29 2.26
N CYS A 92 26.45 2.28 2.27
CA CYS A 92 26.00 0.90 2.40
C CYS A 92 25.36 0.63 3.77
N PRO A 93 24.37 -0.27 3.83
CA PRO A 93 23.63 -0.59 5.06
C PRO A 93 24.51 -1.01 6.26
N ASP A 94 25.59 -1.73 6.00
CA ASP A 94 26.48 -2.34 7.00
C ASP A 94 27.72 -1.49 7.33
N PHE A 95 27.89 -0.32 6.71
CA PHE A 95 29.09 0.51 6.88
C PHE A 95 29.39 0.84 8.36
N TRP A 96 28.40 1.28 9.12
CA TRP A 96 28.61 1.69 10.51
C TRP A 96 28.97 0.51 11.42
N GLU A 97 28.29 -0.61 11.25
CA GLU A 97 28.52 -1.79 12.08
C GLU A 97 29.84 -2.48 11.71
N TYR A 98 30.14 -2.63 10.42
CA TYR A 98 31.33 -3.32 9.95
C TYR A 98 32.59 -2.44 9.94
N CYS A 99 32.55 -1.27 9.31
CA CYS A 99 33.74 -0.42 9.15
C CYS A 99 34.05 0.45 10.36
N LEU A 100 33.03 0.85 11.14
CA LEU A 100 33.22 1.71 12.32
C LEU A 100 32.98 1.00 13.66
N GLY A 101 32.34 -0.16 13.67
CA GLY A 101 31.99 -0.87 14.91
C GLY A 101 31.01 -0.11 15.80
N ILE A 102 30.22 0.81 15.24
CA ILE A 102 29.23 1.62 15.96
C ILE A 102 27.82 1.40 15.37
N PRO A 103 26.75 1.53 16.16
CA PRO A 103 25.40 1.48 15.62
C PRO A 103 25.16 2.66 14.64
N PRO A 104 24.42 2.46 13.54
CA PRO A 104 24.12 3.54 12.59
C PRO A 104 23.39 4.71 13.27
N PRO A 105 23.73 5.98 12.95
CA PRO A 105 23.11 7.17 13.53
C PRO A 105 21.67 7.39 13.04
N VAL A 106 21.30 6.81 11.91
CA VAL A 106 19.91 6.63 11.50
C VAL A 106 19.41 5.33 12.09
N ALA A 107 18.28 5.38 12.80
CA ALA A 107 17.62 4.18 13.28
C ALA A 107 17.52 3.20 12.13
N VAL A 108 18.31 2.11 12.21
CA VAL A 108 18.07 0.90 11.42
C VAL A 108 16.58 0.69 11.49
N HIS A 109 15.90 0.85 10.35
CA HIS A 109 14.46 0.69 10.29
C HIS A 109 14.18 -0.68 10.88
N LYS A 110 13.77 -0.70 12.15
CA LYS A 110 13.45 -1.93 12.84
C LYS A 110 12.27 -2.43 12.03
N GLY A 111 12.50 -3.47 11.26
CA GLY A 111 11.40 -4.14 10.61
C GLY A 111 10.43 -4.63 11.68
N CYS A 112 9.19 -4.84 11.28
CA CYS A 112 8.17 -5.28 12.20
C CYS A 112 8.20 -6.80 12.29
N ASP A 113 8.25 -7.34 13.51
CA ASP A 113 8.09 -8.77 13.73
C ASP A 113 6.61 -9.15 13.63
N ARG A 114 6.33 -10.27 12.95
CA ARG A 114 5.03 -10.91 12.99
C ARG A 114 5.18 -12.42 12.82
N GLY A 115 4.76 -13.18 13.82
CA GLY A 115 4.81 -14.65 13.77
C GLY A 115 6.24 -15.21 13.62
N GLY A 116 7.24 -14.49 14.15
CA GLY A 116 8.66 -14.85 14.03
C GLY A 116 9.30 -14.53 12.68
N GLN A 117 8.60 -13.80 11.80
CA GLN A 117 9.15 -13.26 10.56
C GLN A 117 9.30 -11.75 10.66
N ASN A 118 10.42 -11.23 10.15
CA ASN A 118 10.72 -9.81 10.16
C ASN A 118 10.35 -9.18 8.81
N TYR A 119 9.55 -8.11 8.83
CA TYR A 119 9.06 -7.41 7.65
C TYR A 119 9.67 -6.01 7.55
N PRO A 120 10.14 -5.58 6.36
CA PRO A 120 10.71 -4.25 6.21
C PRO A 120 9.66 -3.14 6.44
N THR A 121 10.12 -1.96 6.87
CA THR A 121 9.27 -0.78 7.02
C THR A 121 8.54 -0.45 5.72
N GLY A 122 7.28 -0.02 5.83
CA GLY A 122 6.39 0.23 4.71
C GLY A 122 5.69 -1.02 4.17
N THR A 123 6.03 -2.22 4.66
CA THR A 123 5.24 -3.42 4.34
C THR A 123 3.81 -3.25 4.85
N THR A 124 2.85 -3.62 4.01
CA THR A 124 1.44 -3.65 4.38
C THR A 124 0.90 -5.06 4.38
N TYR A 125 0.03 -5.37 5.33
CA TYR A 125 -0.80 -6.56 5.28
C TYR A 125 -2.22 -6.22 5.73
N ARG A 126 -3.17 -7.10 5.42
CA ARG A 126 -4.57 -6.90 5.80
C ARG A 126 -4.99 -7.92 6.86
N GLU A 127 -5.46 -7.42 7.99
CA GLU A 127 -6.03 -8.20 9.07
C GLU A 127 -7.54 -8.04 9.07
N ASN A 128 -8.25 -9.04 8.55
CA ASN A 128 -9.69 -8.95 8.36
C ASN A 128 -10.04 -7.69 7.53
N CYS A 129 -10.71 -6.70 8.13
CA CYS A 129 -11.07 -5.44 7.47
C CYS A 129 -10.02 -4.33 7.63
N ASN A 130 -9.04 -4.49 8.52
CA ASN A 130 -8.08 -3.44 8.86
C ASN A 130 -6.78 -3.62 8.06
N LEU A 131 -6.30 -2.53 7.44
CA LEU A 131 -4.97 -2.48 6.86
C LEU A 131 -3.93 -2.15 7.92
N CYS A 132 -2.86 -2.94 7.96
CA CYS A 132 -1.72 -2.76 8.85
C CYS A 132 -0.47 -2.41 8.05
N THR A 133 0.24 -1.38 8.49
CA THR A 133 1.47 -0.90 7.86
C THR A 133 2.62 -0.94 8.87
N CYS A 134 3.77 -1.49 8.46
CA CYS A 134 4.94 -1.49 9.31
C CYS A 134 5.53 -0.09 9.38
N SER A 135 5.45 0.54 10.55
CA SER A 135 5.98 1.89 10.76
C SER A 135 7.49 1.87 11.04
N GLY A 136 8.17 3.00 10.85
CA GLY A 136 9.63 3.09 10.99
C GLY A 136 10.16 2.88 12.42
N ASN A 137 9.27 2.77 13.41
CA ASN A 137 9.62 2.48 14.80
C ASN A 137 9.63 0.97 15.13
N GLY A 138 9.37 0.09 14.14
CA GLY A 138 9.29 -1.36 14.30
C GLY A 138 7.98 -1.87 14.89
N LYS A 139 6.92 -1.06 14.90
CA LYS A 139 5.57 -1.46 15.28
C LYS A 139 4.64 -1.44 14.07
N TRP A 140 3.69 -2.38 14.07
CA TRP A 140 2.56 -2.37 13.16
C TRP A 140 1.60 -1.25 13.55
N ASP A 141 1.29 -0.40 12.59
CA ASP A 141 0.24 0.61 12.67
C ASP A 141 -0.97 0.10 11.88
N CYS A 142 -2.04 -0.25 12.59
CA CYS A 142 -3.23 -0.87 12.02
C CYS A 142 -4.44 0.05 12.14
N GLU A 143 -5.26 0.06 11.11
CA GLU A 143 -6.60 0.63 11.19
C GLU A 143 -7.41 -0.02 12.32
N GLN A 144 -8.32 0.74 12.92
CA GLN A 144 -9.14 0.31 14.05
C GLN A 144 -10.64 0.29 13.68
N HIS A 145 -10.97 -0.14 12.47
CA HIS A 145 -12.35 -0.32 12.06
C HIS A 145 -12.95 -1.52 12.80
N ALA A 146 -14.20 -1.35 13.26
CA ALA A 146 -15.02 -2.47 13.69
C ALA A 146 -15.32 -3.34 12.45
N CYS A 147 -14.81 -4.57 12.41
CA CYS A 147 -15.08 -5.49 11.33
C CYS A 147 -16.46 -6.14 11.49
N LEU A 148 -17.12 -6.46 10.37
CA LEU A 148 -18.44 -7.08 10.37
C LEU A 148 -18.41 -8.48 10.99
N ILE A 149 -17.38 -9.25 10.67
CA ILE A 149 -17.06 -10.51 11.34
C ILE A 149 -16.00 -10.20 12.39
N ASP A 150 -16.35 -10.38 13.65
CA ASP A 150 -15.44 -10.20 14.78
C ASP A 150 -15.38 -11.49 15.62
N GLY A 151 -14.15 -11.96 15.88
CA GLY A 151 -13.93 -13.22 16.58
C GLY A 151 -14.38 -13.16 18.04
N GLU A 152 -14.08 -12.05 18.72
CA GLU A 152 -14.47 -11.86 20.12
C GLU A 152 -15.99 -11.81 20.28
N MET A 153 -16.70 -11.14 19.37
CA MET A 153 -18.16 -11.12 19.32
C MET A 153 -18.74 -12.52 19.05
N ILE A 154 -18.18 -13.28 18.10
CA ILE A 154 -18.60 -14.66 17.83
C ILE A 154 -18.46 -15.51 19.09
N ASP A 155 -17.31 -15.42 19.76
CA ASP A 155 -17.05 -16.16 21.00
C ASP A 155 -17.99 -15.71 22.12
N ALA A 156 -18.23 -14.40 22.25
CA ALA A 156 -19.15 -13.84 23.24
C ALA A 156 -20.59 -14.35 23.06
N VAL A 157 -21.09 -14.38 21.82
CA VAL A 157 -22.40 -14.93 21.50
C VAL A 157 -22.46 -16.43 21.79
N ASN A 158 -21.42 -17.17 21.38
CA ASN A 158 -21.34 -18.62 21.56
C ASN A 158 -21.15 -19.07 23.01
N ARG A 159 -20.80 -18.17 23.94
CA ARG A 159 -20.83 -18.43 25.39
C ARG A 159 -22.26 -18.58 25.93
N GLY A 160 -23.25 -17.98 25.27
CA GLY A 160 -24.66 -18.12 25.63
C GLY A 160 -25.31 -19.37 25.00
N ASN A 161 -26.47 -19.77 25.54
CA ASN A 161 -27.27 -20.85 24.98
C ASN A 161 -28.56 -20.29 24.36
N TYR A 162 -28.53 -20.03 23.05
CA TYR A 162 -29.64 -19.43 22.31
C TYR A 162 -30.27 -20.38 21.27
N GLY A 163 -29.86 -21.65 21.24
CA GLY A 163 -30.33 -22.63 20.24
C GLY A 163 -29.72 -22.45 18.84
N TRP A 164 -28.79 -21.50 18.67
CA TRP A 164 -28.00 -21.29 17.47
C TRP A 164 -26.57 -20.88 17.86
N ARG A 165 -25.62 -20.96 16.92
CA ARG A 165 -24.22 -20.57 17.12
C ARG A 165 -23.79 -19.58 16.05
N ALA A 166 -23.05 -18.56 16.47
CA ALA A 166 -22.37 -17.64 15.57
C ALA A 166 -21.17 -18.34 14.93
N ALA A 167 -20.86 -17.98 13.68
CA ALA A 167 -19.75 -18.54 12.92
C ALA A 167 -19.10 -17.49 12.03
N ASN A 168 -17.89 -17.78 11.57
CA ASN A 168 -17.19 -16.96 10.59
C ASN A 168 -17.64 -17.33 9.16
N TYR A 169 -17.98 -16.32 8.36
CA TYR A 169 -18.38 -16.46 6.97
C TYR A 169 -17.42 -15.70 6.06
N SER A 170 -16.77 -16.43 5.14
CA SER A 170 -15.80 -15.85 4.20
C SER A 170 -16.36 -14.71 3.35
N HIS A 171 -17.65 -14.74 3.01
CA HIS A 171 -18.28 -13.66 2.23
C HIS A 171 -18.30 -12.32 2.98
N PHE A 172 -18.32 -12.34 4.32
CA PHE A 172 -18.34 -11.15 5.17
C PHE A 172 -16.97 -10.82 5.77
N TRP A 173 -15.98 -11.70 5.57
CA TRP A 173 -14.61 -11.46 6.00
C TRP A 173 -13.99 -10.30 5.21
N GLY A 174 -13.35 -9.38 5.92
CA GLY A 174 -12.74 -8.20 5.32
C GLY A 174 -13.69 -7.03 5.05
N MET A 175 -14.96 -7.14 5.43
CA MET A 175 -15.93 -6.05 5.41
C MET A 175 -15.99 -5.35 6.78
N THR A 176 -16.08 -4.03 6.77
CA THR A 176 -16.31 -3.24 7.99
C THR A 176 -17.78 -3.31 8.42
N LEU A 177 -18.07 -3.06 9.70
CA LEU A 177 -19.42 -3.01 10.23
C LEU A 177 -20.28 -1.96 9.51
N ASP A 178 -19.71 -0.79 9.22
CA ASP A 178 -20.40 0.29 8.48
C ASP A 178 -20.80 -0.15 7.06
N GLU A 179 -19.90 -0.83 6.34
CA GLU A 179 -20.21 -1.41 5.03
C GLU A 179 -21.30 -2.48 5.13
N GLY A 180 -21.26 -3.33 6.15
CA GLY A 180 -22.29 -4.34 6.41
C GLY A 180 -23.67 -3.69 6.59
N ILE A 181 -23.75 -2.66 7.44
CA ILE A 181 -24.98 -1.91 7.66
C ILE A 181 -25.46 -1.26 6.36
N ARG A 182 -24.55 -0.63 5.60
CA ARG A 182 -24.88 0.11 4.38
C ARG A 182 -25.35 -0.80 3.25
N TYR A 183 -24.77 -1.99 3.10
CA TYR A 183 -24.94 -2.81 1.89
C TYR A 183 -25.63 -4.16 2.11
N ARG A 184 -25.85 -4.62 3.35
CA ARG A 184 -26.39 -5.98 3.62
C ARG A 184 -27.76 -6.05 4.26
N LEU A 185 -28.27 -4.95 4.85
CA LEU A 185 -29.55 -4.96 5.58
C LEU A 185 -30.79 -4.82 4.68
N GLY A 186 -30.62 -4.43 3.41
CA GLY A 186 -31.73 -4.29 2.45
C GLY A 186 -32.79 -3.25 2.83
N THR A 187 -32.53 -2.40 3.81
CA THR A 187 -33.47 -1.43 4.39
C THR A 187 -32.79 -0.07 4.57
N ILE A 188 -33.58 1.00 4.58
CA ILE A 188 -33.07 2.37 4.79
C ILE A 188 -32.73 2.55 6.27
N LYS A 189 -31.54 3.08 6.58
CA LYS A 189 -31.13 3.39 7.95
C LYS A 189 -32.16 4.34 8.60
N PRO A 190 -32.75 3.97 9.75
CA PRO A 190 -33.72 4.82 10.43
C PRO A 190 -33.13 6.18 10.83
N PRO A 191 -33.96 7.23 10.95
CA PRO A 191 -33.53 8.53 11.45
C PRO A 191 -32.91 8.43 12.85
N PRO A 192 -32.00 9.35 13.25
CA PRO A 192 -31.34 9.31 14.57
C PRO A 192 -32.31 9.20 15.74
N VAL A 193 -33.46 9.87 15.67
CA VAL A 193 -34.51 9.82 16.71
C VAL A 193 -34.97 8.38 16.98
N VAL A 194 -35.10 7.56 15.94
CA VAL A 194 -35.49 6.14 16.05
C VAL A 194 -34.31 5.30 16.55
N MET A 195 -33.10 5.59 16.08
CA MET A 195 -31.88 4.88 16.50
C MET A 195 -31.52 5.09 17.98
N HIS A 196 -31.95 6.20 18.59
CA HIS A 196 -31.72 6.54 20.00
C HIS A 196 -32.88 6.18 20.94
N MET A 197 -33.89 5.44 20.46
CA MET A 197 -34.97 4.97 21.31
C MET A 197 -34.45 3.88 22.26
N ASN A 198 -34.66 4.07 23.56
CA ASN A 198 -34.39 3.05 24.57
C ASN A 198 -35.62 2.17 24.78
N GLU A 199 -35.41 0.97 25.31
CA GLU A 199 -36.49 0.10 25.72
C GLU A 199 -37.36 0.77 26.79
N LEU A 200 -38.68 0.69 26.62
CA LEU A 200 -39.62 1.10 27.65
C LEU A 200 -39.69 -0.04 28.66
N TRP A 201 -39.12 0.19 29.83
CA TRP A 201 -39.35 -0.66 30.99
C TRP A 201 -40.82 -0.56 31.37
N GLY A 202 -41.58 -1.64 31.16
CA GLY A 202 -42.99 -1.70 31.52
C GLY A 202 -43.15 -1.73 33.04
N THR A 203 -43.08 -0.58 33.70
CA THR A 203 -43.74 -0.40 35.00
C THR A 203 -45.20 -0.05 34.74
N GLU A 204 -46.09 -0.90 35.27
CA GLU A 204 -47.54 -0.73 35.46
C GLU A 204 -48.25 0.34 34.60
N LEU A 205 -49.17 -0.10 33.72
CA LEU A 205 -50.11 0.70 32.93
C LEU A 205 -50.65 1.96 33.65
N GLN A 206 -49.92 3.07 33.62
CA GLN A 206 -50.52 4.38 33.74
C GLN A 206 -51.16 4.69 32.40
N ARG A 207 -52.46 4.40 32.35
CA ARG A 207 -53.41 4.78 31.31
C ARG A 207 -53.23 6.27 30.99
N VAL A 208 -52.35 6.60 30.03
CA VAL A 208 -52.24 7.94 29.48
C VAL A 208 -53.59 8.22 28.83
N LYS A 209 -54.42 9.03 29.49
CA LYS A 209 -55.63 9.60 28.88
C LYS A 209 -55.13 10.49 27.76
N ILE A 210 -55.16 9.98 26.53
CA ILE A 210 -55.05 10.81 25.35
C ILE A 210 -56.29 11.70 25.36
N SER A 211 -56.13 12.94 25.86
CA SER A 211 -57.13 13.98 25.65
C SER A 211 -57.18 14.24 24.15
N LYS A 212 -58.23 13.75 23.50
CA LYS A 212 -58.56 14.19 22.15
C LYS A 212 -59.03 15.64 22.26
N GLU A 213 -58.12 16.59 22.01
CA GLU A 213 -58.55 17.94 21.64
C GLU A 213 -59.28 17.85 20.29
N PRO A 214 -60.54 18.33 20.19
CA PRO A 214 -61.23 18.36 18.92
C PRO A 214 -60.56 19.43 18.05
N LYS A 215 -59.82 19.00 17.02
CA LYS A 215 -59.43 19.89 15.92
C LYS A 215 -60.72 20.43 15.29
N SER A 216 -60.96 21.73 15.47
CA SER A 216 -61.98 22.48 14.73
C SER A 216 -61.72 22.29 13.24
N ILE A 217 -62.60 21.54 12.57
CA ILE A 217 -62.67 21.46 11.12
C ILE A 217 -63.13 22.83 10.65
N ARG A 218 -62.22 23.62 10.09
CA ARG A 218 -62.56 24.89 9.45
C ARG A 218 -63.30 24.57 8.16
N SER A 219 -64.61 24.87 8.11
CA SER A 219 -65.43 24.68 6.91
C SER A 219 -64.85 25.48 5.73
N PRO A 220 -64.90 24.95 4.48
CA PRO A 220 -64.50 25.71 3.31
C PRO A 220 -65.44 26.92 3.13
N LYS A 221 -64.87 28.09 2.83
CA LYS A 221 -65.63 29.27 2.42
C LYS A 221 -66.38 28.96 1.11
N PRO A 222 -67.65 29.35 0.96
CA PRO A 222 -68.35 29.20 -0.31
C PRO A 222 -67.72 30.09 -1.39
N LEU A 223 -67.51 29.53 -2.58
CA LEU A 223 -67.16 30.29 -3.78
C LEU A 223 -68.32 31.22 -4.12
N THR A 224 -68.06 32.52 -4.16
CA THR A 224 -68.96 33.50 -4.76
C THR A 224 -69.05 33.22 -6.26
N SER A 225 -70.24 32.85 -6.72
CA SER A 225 -70.62 32.84 -8.14
C SER A 225 -70.48 34.26 -8.71
N LYS A 226 -69.62 34.43 -9.72
CA LYS A 226 -69.77 35.53 -10.68
C LYS A 226 -70.71 35.05 -11.77
N GLU A 227 -71.90 35.63 -11.81
CA GLU A 227 -72.85 35.52 -12.91
C GLU A 227 -72.23 36.06 -14.21
N THR A 228 -72.65 35.45 -15.32
CA THR A 228 -72.79 36.12 -16.61
C THR A 228 -74.29 36.24 -16.87
#